data_AF-A0A4Q3RK60-F1
#
_entry.id   AF-A0A4Q3RK60-F1
#
_cell.length_a   1.000
_cell.length_b   1.000
_cell.length_c   1.000
_cell.angle_alpha   90.00
_cell.angle_beta   90.00
_cell.angle_gamma   90.00
#
_symmetry.space_group_name_H-M   'P 1'
#
loop_
_entity.id
_entity.type
_entity.pdbx_description
1 polymer ?
#
loop_
_entity_poly.entity_id
_entity_poly.type
_entity_poly.pdbx_seq_one_letter_code
_entity_poly.pdbx_strand_id
1 'polypeptide(L)'
;MKRLSQTCFLFLFLIIAIFTNAQTPIFNSYPASNNVVFLDFDGHVVEGTSWNTGSAIACDGSSMNATQITTIFNRIAEDYRPFTVNITTDSAVYEAAPVDHRVRVVLTTSSAWYGSAGGVAYINSFTWGDNTPCFVFTALLGYNSKNIAEAASHEIGHTLGLRHQSSYDAVCNKTSEYNAGKGAGEIGWAPIMGVGYYQNMTLWNYGANPFGCNAIQDDLSIITGNGNGISYRADDYGNTLSNAAVISFQNNAVTVGGIIEKPNDIDAFRFDVATTSRLKADINPYSIANGNVGSNIDLEVELIDQAQNVLGVYNPADALNAVIDTLLPAGTYYLRIQGKGNVYAPNYASLGSYSIAAAIMPGNTLPVHKLQLRGITENKQHKLDWEIVADEKVVSQTMETVTENGNFKAIATMGANERSFTYAPTAPVTYYRLSVIFDNGRQYFTNVVALRGNVTNAKPYLLGNIITSTLKISSAGNYNYTIFDQAGRAVSRGKLVQGVNTVPANFSTAGMYLIQYQNSTELFTERFIKQ
;
A
#
# COMPACT_ATOMS: atom_id res chain seq x y z
N MET A 1 -38.85 38.63 41.25
CA MET A 1 -37.48 39.06 40.85
C MET A 1 -36.47 37.90 40.74
N LYS A 2 -36.40 36.92 41.66
CA LYS A 2 -35.42 35.80 41.56
C LYS A 2 -35.59 34.84 40.36
N ARG A 3 -36.80 34.66 39.82
CA ARG A 3 -37.03 33.78 38.65
C ARG A 3 -36.75 34.44 37.30
N LEU A 4 -36.61 35.77 37.26
CA LEU A 4 -36.33 36.51 36.02
C LEU A 4 -34.81 36.57 35.73
N SER A 5 -33.97 36.53 36.78
CA SER A 5 -32.51 36.52 36.63
C SER A 5 -31.99 35.17 36.15
N GLN A 6 -32.58 34.05 36.59
CA GLN A 6 -32.17 32.71 36.14
C GLN A 6 -32.48 32.46 34.65
N THR A 7 -33.63 32.90 34.15
CA THR A 7 -33.96 32.83 32.72
C THR A 7 -33.10 33.76 31.88
N CYS A 8 -32.73 34.93 32.39
CA CYS A 8 -31.82 35.85 31.69
C CYS A 8 -30.38 35.29 31.58
N PHE A 9 -29.88 34.63 32.63
CA PHE A 9 -28.56 33.95 32.59
C PHE A 9 -28.54 32.73 31.65
N LEU A 10 -29.62 31.94 31.61
CA LEU A 10 -29.76 30.82 30.66
C LEU A 10 -29.86 31.30 29.21
N PHE A 11 -30.56 32.41 28.94
CA PHE A 11 -30.60 33.03 27.61
C PHE A 11 -29.24 33.61 27.20
N LEU A 12 -28.49 34.20 28.14
CA LEU A 12 -27.14 34.73 27.89
C LEU A 12 -26.14 33.60 27.58
N PHE A 13 -26.18 32.48 28.29
CA PHE A 13 -25.35 31.30 27.97
C PHE A 13 -25.73 30.66 26.63
N LEU A 14 -27.02 30.65 26.28
CA LEU A 14 -27.49 30.15 24.98
C LEU A 14 -27.06 31.08 23.84
N ILE A 15 -27.06 32.41 24.04
CA ILE A 15 -26.59 33.39 23.05
C ILE A 15 -25.06 33.36 22.90
N ILE A 16 -24.30 33.19 23.99
CA ILE A 16 -22.83 33.08 23.92
C ILE A 16 -22.40 31.81 23.16
N ALA A 17 -23.12 30.70 23.32
CA ALA A 17 -22.87 29.47 22.57
C ALA A 17 -23.22 29.56 21.07
N ILE A 18 -23.99 30.57 20.63
CA ILE A 18 -24.36 30.79 19.22
C ILE A 18 -23.29 31.62 18.49
N PHE A 19 -22.35 32.27 19.20
CA PHE A 19 -21.29 33.12 18.62
C PHE A 19 -19.86 32.68 18.98
N THR A 20 -19.66 31.46 19.51
CA THR A 20 -18.30 30.91 19.60
C THR A 20 -17.83 30.49 18.22
N ASN A 21 -17.20 31.40 17.47
CA ASN A 21 -16.31 30.99 16.40
C ASN A 21 -15.20 30.15 17.04
N ALA A 22 -14.98 28.94 16.52
CA ALA A 22 -13.84 28.13 16.95
C ALA A 22 -12.57 28.95 16.72
N GLN A 23 -11.72 29.05 17.74
CA GLN A 23 -10.43 29.74 17.63
C GLN A 23 -9.62 29.16 16.48
N THR A 24 -9.01 30.02 15.66
CA THR A 24 -8.10 29.60 14.59
C THR A 24 -7.02 28.69 15.18
N PRO A 25 -6.88 27.44 14.68
CA PRO A 25 -5.86 26.53 15.17
C PRO A 25 -4.47 27.12 14.99
N ILE A 26 -3.61 26.96 16.00
CA ILE A 26 -2.25 27.50 16.01
C ILE A 26 -1.27 26.46 15.44
N PHE A 27 -0.56 26.84 14.37
CA PHE A 27 0.40 26.00 13.67
C PHE A 27 1.69 26.76 13.36
N ASN A 28 2.79 26.02 13.24
CA ASN A 28 4.09 26.51 12.79
C ASN A 28 4.79 25.43 11.96
N SER A 29 5.18 25.72 10.73
CA SER A 29 5.83 24.73 9.84
C SER A 29 7.34 24.61 10.08
N TYR A 30 7.97 25.65 10.63
CA TYR A 30 9.40 25.69 10.95
C TYR A 30 9.72 26.75 12.01
N PRO A 31 9.39 26.52 13.29
CA PRO A 31 9.49 27.52 14.37
C PRO A 31 10.88 28.16 14.56
N ALA A 32 11.94 27.52 14.09
CA ALA A 32 13.32 28.02 14.21
C ALA A 32 13.66 29.14 13.20
N SER A 33 12.83 29.36 12.18
CA SER A 33 13.09 30.38 11.16
C SER A 33 12.69 31.79 11.62
N ASN A 34 13.56 32.76 11.32
CA ASN A 34 13.26 34.19 11.47
C ASN A 34 12.49 34.76 10.27
N ASN A 35 12.48 34.08 9.13
CA ASN A 35 11.58 34.41 8.02
C ASN A 35 10.21 33.83 8.30
N VAL A 36 9.19 34.68 8.43
CA VAL A 36 7.85 34.28 8.89
C VAL A 36 6.76 34.73 7.91
N VAL A 37 5.90 33.80 7.54
CA VAL A 37 4.67 34.08 6.80
C VAL A 37 3.49 33.77 7.70
N PHE A 38 2.68 34.78 7.99
CA PHE A 38 1.50 34.66 8.83
C PHE A 38 0.24 34.52 7.99
N LEU A 39 -0.48 33.42 8.16
CA LEU A 39 -1.79 33.19 7.56
C LEU A 39 -2.88 33.71 8.49
N ASP A 40 -3.40 34.89 8.18
CA ASP A 40 -4.43 35.57 8.98
C ASP A 40 -5.82 35.20 8.48
N PHE A 41 -6.53 34.36 9.25
CA PHE A 41 -7.88 33.90 8.95
C PHE A 41 -8.98 34.68 9.69
N ASP A 42 -8.60 35.52 10.65
CA ASP A 42 -9.52 36.12 11.63
C ASP A 42 -10.04 37.50 11.19
N GLY A 43 -9.36 38.11 10.21
CA GLY A 43 -9.68 39.43 9.68
C GLY A 43 -8.70 40.47 10.18
N HIS A 44 -8.57 41.56 9.42
CA HIS A 44 -7.51 42.54 9.67
C HIS A 44 -7.89 43.94 9.18
N VAL A 45 -7.41 44.97 9.87
CA VAL A 45 -7.54 46.35 9.40
C VAL A 45 -6.19 46.79 8.85
N VAL A 46 -6.13 46.93 7.52
CA VAL A 46 -4.92 47.39 6.83
C VAL A 46 -4.94 48.91 6.79
N GLU A 47 -3.87 49.54 7.26
CA GLU A 47 -3.69 51.00 7.31
C GLU A 47 -2.22 51.35 7.15
N GLY A 48 -1.93 52.48 6.50
CA GLY A 48 -0.57 53.01 6.38
C GLY A 48 0.35 52.18 5.49
N THR A 49 -0.22 51.39 4.57
CA THR A 49 0.53 50.52 3.65
C THR A 49 0.43 51.01 2.21
N SER A 50 1.19 50.39 1.31
CA SER A 50 1.11 50.64 -0.14
C SER A 50 -0.28 50.34 -0.74
N TRP A 51 -1.16 49.63 -0.03
CA TRP A 51 -2.55 49.39 -0.46
C TRP A 51 -3.47 50.57 -0.21
N ASN A 52 -3.16 51.43 0.77
CA ASN A 52 -4.07 52.46 1.20
C ASN A 52 -3.36 53.68 1.79
N THR A 53 -3.12 54.65 0.92
CA THR A 53 -2.63 56.00 1.29
C THR A 53 -3.75 56.92 1.79
N GLY A 54 -4.95 56.38 2.04
CA GLY A 54 -6.17 57.11 2.43
C GLY A 54 -6.94 56.36 3.51
N SER A 55 -8.15 55.89 3.20
CA SER A 55 -8.99 55.15 4.15
C SER A 55 -8.44 53.76 4.48
N ALA A 56 -8.59 53.33 5.73
CA ALA A 56 -8.31 51.97 6.16
C ALA A 56 -9.12 50.94 5.35
N ILE A 57 -8.52 49.79 5.05
CA ILE A 57 -9.22 48.64 4.47
C ILE A 57 -9.56 47.71 5.62
N ALA A 58 -10.85 47.62 5.97
CA ALA A 58 -11.34 46.65 6.95
C ALA A 58 -11.65 45.32 6.24
N CYS A 59 -10.91 44.27 6.60
CA CYS A 59 -11.07 42.92 6.09
C CYS A 59 -11.77 42.06 7.13
N ASP A 60 -12.88 41.44 6.73
CA ASP A 60 -13.58 40.43 7.51
C ASP A 60 -12.74 39.13 7.54
N GLY A 61 -13.01 38.28 8.52
CA GLY A 61 -12.41 36.94 8.59
C GLY A 61 -12.71 36.08 7.35
N SER A 62 -11.92 35.03 7.21
CA SER A 62 -11.90 34.12 6.06
C SER A 62 -13.18 33.31 5.85
N SER A 63 -14.02 33.18 6.89
CA SER A 63 -15.15 32.23 6.97
C SER A 63 -14.75 30.75 6.79
N MET A 64 -13.51 30.38 7.09
CA MET A 64 -13.03 28.99 7.10
C MET A 64 -13.28 28.33 8.46
N ASN A 65 -13.59 27.03 8.47
CA ASN A 65 -13.56 26.22 9.70
C ASN A 65 -12.17 25.62 9.99
N ALA A 66 -11.96 25.10 11.20
CA ALA A 66 -10.68 24.54 11.64
C ALA A 66 -10.11 23.45 10.72
N THR A 67 -10.95 22.58 10.16
CA THR A 67 -10.51 21.54 9.21
C THR A 67 -10.02 22.15 7.90
N GLN A 68 -10.73 23.16 7.38
CA GLN A 68 -10.31 23.89 6.18
C GLN A 68 -9.00 24.64 6.42
N ILE A 69 -8.86 25.33 7.56
CA ILE A 69 -7.64 26.03 7.96
C ILE A 69 -6.47 25.06 8.03
N THR A 70 -6.64 23.91 8.67
CA THR A 70 -5.61 22.85 8.74
C THR A 70 -5.19 22.36 7.35
N THR A 71 -6.16 22.16 6.46
CA THR A 71 -5.92 21.73 5.07
C THR A 71 -5.12 22.78 4.29
N ILE A 72 -5.50 24.05 4.43
CA ILE A 72 -4.84 25.18 3.77
C ILE A 72 -3.41 25.32 4.30
N PHE A 73 -3.24 25.32 5.62
CA PHE A 73 -1.95 25.39 6.29
C PHE A 73 -1.01 24.28 5.81
N ASN A 74 -1.45 23.02 5.81
CA ASN A 74 -0.61 21.88 5.45
C ASN A 74 -0.11 21.94 4.00
N ARG A 75 -0.93 22.44 3.06
CA ARG A 75 -0.53 22.65 1.66
C ARG A 75 0.55 23.72 1.53
N ILE A 76 0.28 24.91 2.06
CA ILE A 76 1.24 26.03 2.01
C ILE A 76 2.53 25.66 2.74
N ALA A 77 2.43 25.00 3.90
CA ALA A 77 3.58 24.52 4.65
C ALA A 77 4.44 23.53 3.85
N GLU A 78 3.83 22.75 2.95
CA GLU A 78 4.55 21.83 2.09
C GLU A 78 5.19 22.52 0.88
N ASP A 79 4.53 23.52 0.28
CA ASP A 79 5.10 24.34 -0.81
C ASP A 79 6.39 25.05 -0.38
N TYR A 80 6.45 25.47 0.88
CA TYR A 80 7.59 26.15 1.49
C TYR A 80 8.48 25.23 2.34
N ARG A 81 8.21 23.92 2.35
CA ARG A 81 8.99 22.93 3.12
C ARG A 81 10.48 22.98 2.83
N PRO A 82 10.95 23.16 1.57
CA PRO A 82 12.37 23.17 1.27
C PRO A 82 13.13 24.36 1.85
N PHE A 83 12.44 25.42 2.29
CA PHE A 83 13.05 26.70 2.63
C PHE A 83 13.06 26.99 4.13
N THR A 84 13.97 27.88 4.54
CA THR A 84 14.03 28.46 5.88
C THR A 84 12.94 29.52 6.04
N VAL A 85 11.68 29.09 5.98
CA VAL A 85 10.48 29.92 6.17
C VAL A 85 9.55 29.21 7.14
N ASN A 86 9.05 29.96 8.13
CA ASN A 86 7.99 29.49 9.01
C ASN A 86 6.64 29.97 8.47
N ILE A 87 5.84 29.04 7.96
CA ILE A 87 4.42 29.28 7.73
C ILE A 87 3.74 29.14 9.08
N THR A 88 2.96 30.12 9.50
CA THR A 88 2.33 30.13 10.83
C THR A 88 0.92 30.69 10.78
N THR A 89 0.06 30.22 11.69
CA THR A 89 -1.23 30.85 12.03
C THR A 89 -1.16 31.54 13.40
N ASP A 90 0.04 31.64 13.99
CA ASP A 90 0.27 32.31 15.27
C ASP A 90 0.70 33.77 15.06
N SER A 91 -0.17 34.70 15.42
CA SER A 91 0.13 36.13 15.33
C SER A 91 1.25 36.55 16.28
N ALA A 92 1.46 35.86 17.42
CA ALA A 92 2.56 36.17 18.32
C ALA A 92 3.92 35.85 17.70
N VAL A 93 4.00 34.77 16.91
CA VAL A 93 5.21 34.41 16.16
C VAL A 93 5.50 35.44 15.07
N TYR A 94 4.47 35.89 14.36
CA TYR A 94 4.59 36.99 13.39
C TYR A 94 5.10 38.27 14.05
N GLU A 95 4.49 38.69 15.15
CA GLU A 95 4.85 39.96 15.80
C GLU A 95 6.26 39.93 16.42
N ALA A 96 6.77 38.74 16.77
CA ALA A 96 8.13 38.55 17.26
C ALA A 96 9.20 38.48 16.15
N ALA A 97 8.81 38.19 14.91
CA ALA A 97 9.74 38.11 13.78
C ALA A 97 10.27 39.51 13.39
N PRO A 98 11.49 39.61 12.81
CA PRO A 98 12.00 40.86 12.28
C PRO A 98 11.03 41.46 11.25
N VAL A 99 10.81 42.77 11.32
CA VAL A 99 9.80 43.47 10.50
C VAL A 99 10.08 43.37 9.00
N ASP A 100 11.35 43.23 8.62
CA ASP A 100 11.87 43.07 7.26
C ASP A 100 12.08 41.60 6.86
N HIS A 101 11.66 40.64 7.68
CA HIS A 101 11.66 39.21 7.40
C HIS A 101 10.30 38.57 7.69
N ARG A 102 9.22 39.33 7.50
CA ARG A 102 7.87 38.84 7.76
C ARG A 102 6.85 39.41 6.79
N VAL A 103 5.85 38.60 6.47
CA VAL A 103 4.68 39.06 5.72
C VAL A 103 3.40 38.45 6.27
N ARG A 104 2.31 39.23 6.23
CA ARG A 104 0.96 38.80 6.55
C ARG A 104 0.20 38.49 5.26
N VAL A 105 -0.40 37.31 5.20
CA VAL A 105 -1.39 36.92 4.19
C VAL A 105 -2.76 37.09 4.82
N VAL A 106 -3.52 38.08 4.38
CA VAL A 106 -4.89 38.32 4.86
C VAL A 106 -5.85 37.45 4.04
N LEU A 107 -6.34 36.36 4.64
CA LEU A 107 -7.35 35.49 4.04
C LEU A 107 -8.74 36.02 4.41
N THR A 108 -9.42 36.65 3.46
CA THR A 108 -10.61 37.45 3.74
C THR A 108 -11.73 37.22 2.74
N THR A 109 -12.97 37.41 3.20
CA THR A 109 -14.14 37.48 2.32
C THR A 109 -14.30 38.85 1.65
N SER A 110 -13.61 39.89 2.15
CA SER A 110 -13.75 41.27 1.71
C SER A 110 -12.87 41.56 0.49
N SER A 111 -13.48 41.61 -0.70
CA SER A 111 -12.80 41.86 -1.99
C SER A 111 -13.23 43.15 -2.71
N ALA A 112 -14.31 43.79 -2.24
CA ALA A 112 -14.95 44.92 -2.93
C ALA A 112 -14.03 46.13 -3.16
N TRP A 113 -13.01 46.31 -2.32
CA TRP A 113 -12.03 47.39 -2.44
C TRP A 113 -11.01 47.16 -3.57
N TYR A 114 -10.80 45.90 -3.99
CA TYR A 114 -9.83 45.54 -5.02
C TYR A 114 -10.49 45.22 -6.37
N GLY A 115 -11.49 44.33 -6.37
CA GLY A 115 -12.14 43.84 -7.59
C GLY A 115 -12.19 42.31 -7.64
N SER A 116 -11.96 41.73 -8.82
CA SER A 116 -12.07 40.29 -9.06
C SER A 116 -10.68 39.65 -9.28
N ALA A 117 -10.19 38.95 -8.28
CA ALA A 117 -8.97 38.13 -8.33
C ALA A 117 -9.04 37.01 -7.28
N GLY A 118 -8.20 35.98 -7.41
CA GLY A 118 -8.03 34.97 -6.36
C GLY A 118 -7.25 35.50 -5.16
N GLY A 119 -6.24 36.32 -5.42
CA GLY A 119 -5.45 37.06 -4.45
C GLY A 119 -4.75 38.24 -5.10
N VAL A 120 -4.02 39.00 -4.29
CA VAL A 120 -3.11 40.04 -4.78
C VAL A 120 -1.97 40.30 -3.81
N ALA A 121 -0.78 40.54 -4.35
CA ALA A 121 0.43 40.91 -3.64
C ALA A 121 1.22 41.98 -4.40
N TYR A 122 2.01 42.76 -3.65
CA TYR A 122 3.09 43.54 -4.25
C TYR A 122 4.34 42.69 -4.40
N ILE A 123 5.00 42.81 -5.55
CA ILE A 123 6.23 42.06 -5.81
C ILE A 123 7.36 42.60 -4.93
N ASN A 124 8.11 41.70 -4.29
CA ASN A 124 9.21 41.99 -3.34
C ASN A 124 8.78 42.60 -1.99
N SER A 125 7.50 42.58 -1.62
CA SER A 125 7.04 43.22 -0.37
C SER A 125 7.45 42.48 0.91
N PHE A 126 7.98 41.26 0.82
CA PHE A 126 8.39 40.46 1.99
C PHE A 126 9.39 41.19 2.90
N THR A 127 10.25 42.04 2.32
CA THR A 127 11.35 42.70 3.04
C THR A 127 11.15 44.20 3.25
N TRP A 128 9.95 44.74 3.03
CA TRP A 128 9.74 46.20 3.09
C TRP A 128 9.74 46.76 4.51
N GLY A 129 9.43 45.95 5.52
CA GLY A 129 9.41 46.42 6.91
C GLY A 129 8.23 47.33 7.27
N ASP A 130 7.29 47.55 6.34
CA ASP A 130 6.16 48.47 6.51
C ASP A 130 4.83 47.76 6.82
N ASN A 131 4.87 46.44 7.01
CA ASN A 131 3.71 45.55 7.21
C ASN A 131 2.71 45.54 6.04
N THR A 132 3.10 45.91 4.81
CA THR A 132 2.26 45.72 3.62
C THR A 132 1.91 44.23 3.44
N PRO A 133 0.63 43.81 3.60
CA PRO A 133 0.24 42.41 3.45
C PRO A 133 0.05 42.03 1.97
N CYS A 134 -0.13 40.73 1.74
CA CYS A 134 -0.84 40.24 0.56
C CYS A 134 -2.23 39.71 0.96
N PHE A 135 -3.12 39.55 -0.01
CA PHE A 135 -4.51 39.17 0.22
C PHE A 135 -4.90 37.93 -0.56
N VAL A 136 -5.74 37.11 0.04
CA VAL A 136 -6.42 35.98 -0.63
C VAL A 136 -7.93 36.12 -0.39
N PHE A 137 -8.69 36.20 -1.47
CA PHE A 137 -10.12 36.49 -1.42
C PHE A 137 -10.94 35.19 -1.37
N THR A 138 -11.14 34.66 -0.16
CA THR A 138 -11.71 33.33 0.07
C THR A 138 -13.10 33.14 -0.52
N ALA A 139 -13.94 34.18 -0.49
CA ALA A 139 -15.28 34.17 -1.08
C ALA A 139 -15.24 34.08 -2.61
N LEU A 140 -14.30 34.77 -3.28
CA LEU A 140 -14.14 34.70 -4.73
C LEU A 140 -13.58 33.34 -5.19
N LEU A 141 -12.83 32.66 -4.31
CA LEU A 141 -12.34 31.30 -4.52
C LEU A 141 -13.36 30.21 -4.13
N GLY A 142 -14.61 30.60 -3.85
CA GLY A 142 -15.70 29.68 -3.56
C GLY A 142 -15.51 28.89 -2.26
N TYR A 143 -14.74 29.43 -1.31
CA TYR A 143 -14.38 28.77 -0.05
C TYR A 143 -13.68 27.41 -0.22
N ASN A 144 -13.09 27.16 -1.40
CA ASN A 144 -12.42 25.91 -1.71
C ASN A 144 -11.00 25.92 -1.10
N SER A 145 -10.73 25.03 -0.14
CA SER A 145 -9.44 24.95 0.57
C SER A 145 -8.24 24.77 -0.36
N LYS A 146 -8.39 24.05 -1.47
CA LYS A 146 -7.30 23.89 -2.44
C LYS A 146 -7.05 25.22 -3.15
N ASN A 147 -8.08 25.82 -3.76
CA ASN A 147 -7.91 27.08 -4.49
C ASN A 147 -7.33 28.19 -3.60
N ILE A 148 -7.76 28.25 -2.34
CA ILE A 148 -7.27 29.21 -1.35
C ILE A 148 -5.80 28.95 -0.99
N ALA A 149 -5.40 27.69 -0.80
CA ALA A 149 -4.00 27.35 -0.55
C ALA A 149 -3.09 27.69 -1.74
N GLU A 150 -3.50 27.32 -2.96
CA GLU A 150 -2.77 27.64 -4.18
C GLU A 150 -2.61 29.15 -4.37
N ALA A 151 -3.69 29.92 -4.16
CA ALA A 151 -3.64 31.38 -4.22
C ALA A 151 -2.72 31.95 -3.14
N ALA A 152 -2.79 31.46 -1.90
CA ALA A 152 -1.91 31.93 -0.83
C ALA A 152 -0.43 31.69 -1.15
N SER A 153 -0.06 30.48 -1.57
CA SER A 153 1.31 30.17 -1.97
C SER A 153 1.80 31.04 -3.13
N HIS A 154 0.93 31.29 -4.10
CA HIS A 154 1.17 32.19 -5.23
C HIS A 154 1.41 33.64 -4.80
N GLU A 155 0.55 34.18 -3.93
CA GLU A 155 0.69 35.55 -3.45
C GLU A 155 1.94 35.72 -2.58
N ILE A 156 2.25 34.75 -1.72
CA ILE A 156 3.52 34.73 -0.98
C ILE A 156 4.69 34.74 -1.98
N GLY A 157 4.61 33.96 -3.07
CA GLY A 157 5.62 33.94 -4.12
C GLY A 157 5.87 35.32 -4.74
N HIS A 158 4.82 36.09 -5.00
CA HIS A 158 4.96 37.49 -5.43
C HIS A 158 5.72 38.34 -4.40
N THR A 159 5.39 38.23 -3.11
CA THR A 159 6.10 38.98 -2.07
C THR A 159 7.61 38.67 -2.03
N LEU A 160 8.01 37.49 -2.52
CA LEU A 160 9.41 37.04 -2.64
C LEU A 160 10.08 37.39 -3.97
N GLY A 161 9.38 38.10 -4.86
CA GLY A 161 9.93 38.59 -6.12
C GLY A 161 9.51 37.81 -7.36
N LEU A 162 8.70 36.76 -7.21
CA LEU A 162 8.23 35.96 -8.34
C LEU A 162 7.19 36.71 -9.15
N ARG A 163 7.16 36.42 -10.45
CA ARG A 163 6.11 36.80 -11.40
C ARG A 163 5.31 35.57 -11.75
N HIS A 164 4.20 35.77 -12.46
CA HIS A 164 3.43 34.65 -12.98
C HIS A 164 4.29 33.72 -13.86
N GLN A 165 3.87 32.47 -13.98
CA GLN A 165 4.35 31.53 -14.98
C GLN A 165 3.28 31.45 -16.07
N SER A 166 3.61 31.94 -17.26
CA SER A 166 2.70 32.03 -18.40
C SER A 166 2.88 30.86 -19.35
N SER A 167 1.85 30.57 -20.15
CA SER A 167 1.95 29.57 -21.22
C SER A 167 2.09 30.24 -22.58
N TYR A 168 2.91 29.63 -23.44
CA TYR A 168 3.19 30.08 -24.80
C TYR A 168 2.99 28.91 -25.77
N ASP A 169 2.61 29.22 -27.01
CA ASP A 169 2.60 28.23 -28.09
C ASP A 169 4.02 27.95 -28.64
N ALA A 170 4.13 27.03 -29.59
CA ALA A 170 5.41 26.61 -30.17
C ALA A 170 6.14 27.72 -30.95
N VAL A 171 5.47 28.83 -31.27
CA VAL A 171 6.04 29.99 -31.97
C VAL A 171 6.08 31.25 -31.09
N CYS A 172 5.99 31.07 -29.77
CA CYS A 172 6.13 32.10 -28.75
C CYS A 172 5.00 33.14 -28.62
N ASN A 173 3.78 32.84 -29.07
CA ASN A 173 2.62 33.67 -28.69
C ASN A 173 2.12 33.27 -27.31
N LYS A 174 1.83 34.26 -26.44
CA LYS A 174 1.25 34.00 -25.12
C LYS A 174 -0.16 33.46 -25.28
N THR A 175 -0.40 32.25 -24.77
CA THR A 175 -1.70 31.57 -24.82
C THR A 175 -2.52 31.78 -23.54
N SER A 176 -1.84 31.95 -22.40
CA SER A 176 -2.45 32.28 -21.12
C SER A 176 -1.46 33.06 -20.26
N GLU A 177 -1.96 34.02 -19.49
CA GLU A 177 -1.19 34.69 -18.44
C GLU A 177 -0.76 33.70 -17.35
N TYR A 178 -1.64 32.75 -17.02
CA TYR A 178 -1.43 31.72 -16.01
C TYR A 178 -1.37 30.35 -16.67
N ASN A 179 -0.23 29.68 -16.51
CA ASN A 179 -0.05 28.31 -16.97
C ASN A 179 -0.87 27.35 -16.09
N ALA A 180 -1.85 26.68 -16.70
CA ALA A 180 -2.74 25.73 -16.01
C ALA A 180 -2.12 24.34 -15.82
N GLY A 181 -0.87 24.16 -16.25
CA GLY A 181 -0.18 22.89 -16.15
C GLY A 181 -0.59 21.88 -17.22
N LYS A 182 -0.24 20.62 -16.99
CA LYS A 182 -0.45 19.49 -17.90
C LYS A 182 -0.71 18.21 -17.12
N GLY A 183 -1.30 17.23 -17.81
CA GLY A 183 -1.61 15.94 -17.23
C GLY A 183 -2.93 15.91 -16.46
N ALA A 184 -3.15 14.78 -15.81
CA ALA A 184 -4.34 14.47 -15.03
C ALA A 184 -4.02 13.40 -14.00
N GLY A 185 -4.94 13.17 -13.06
CA GLY A 185 -4.75 12.18 -12.00
C GLY A 185 -3.69 12.61 -10.99
N GLU A 186 -3.05 11.64 -10.36
CA GLU A 186 -2.12 11.85 -9.26
C GLU A 186 -0.86 12.64 -9.67
N ILE A 187 -0.33 12.36 -10.86
CA ILE A 187 0.88 13.00 -11.41
C ILE A 187 0.59 14.29 -12.19
N GLY A 188 -0.68 14.71 -12.28
CA GLY A 188 -1.05 15.94 -12.96
C GLY A 188 -0.38 17.15 -12.30
N TRP A 189 0.26 18.00 -13.09
CA TRP A 189 1.19 19.03 -12.63
C TRP A 189 0.83 20.43 -13.10
N ALA A 190 0.99 21.44 -12.24
CA ALA A 190 1.01 22.86 -12.62
C ALA A 190 2.07 23.66 -11.83
N PRO A 191 2.57 24.79 -12.38
CA PRO A 191 3.43 25.69 -11.61
C PRO A 191 2.63 26.50 -10.58
N ILE A 192 3.16 26.70 -9.37
CA ILE A 192 2.54 27.51 -8.29
C ILE A 192 2.26 28.94 -8.76
N MET A 193 3.23 29.55 -9.47
CA MET A 193 3.06 30.88 -10.06
C MET A 193 2.16 30.89 -11.32
N GLY A 194 1.54 29.77 -11.67
CA GLY A 194 0.50 29.66 -12.71
C GLY A 194 -0.90 29.57 -12.09
N VAL A 195 -1.70 28.58 -12.53
CA VAL A 195 -3.02 28.29 -11.99
C VAL A 195 -3.20 26.78 -11.74
N GLY A 196 -2.89 26.34 -10.51
CA GLY A 196 -2.84 24.92 -10.12
C GLY A 196 -4.15 24.28 -9.66
N TYR A 197 -5.28 24.98 -9.71
CA TYR A 197 -6.56 24.55 -9.10
C TYR A 197 -7.02 23.14 -9.53
N TYR A 198 -6.66 22.71 -10.74
CA TYR A 198 -7.10 21.44 -11.33
C TYR A 198 -6.05 20.32 -11.30
N GLN A 199 -4.82 20.60 -10.86
CA GLN A 199 -3.71 19.64 -10.88
C GLN A 199 -3.39 19.12 -9.48
N ASN A 200 -3.01 17.85 -9.34
CA ASN A 200 -2.80 17.27 -8.01
C ASN A 200 -1.49 17.75 -7.37
N MET A 201 -0.44 17.82 -8.18
CA MET A 201 0.90 18.24 -7.82
C MET A 201 1.13 19.68 -8.32
N THR A 202 1.54 20.59 -7.44
CA THR A 202 1.82 21.99 -7.77
C THR A 202 3.21 22.37 -7.27
N LEU A 203 4.08 22.81 -8.18
CA LEU A 203 5.51 22.98 -7.88
C LEU A 203 6.00 24.39 -8.21
N TRP A 204 7.10 24.78 -7.59
CA TRP A 204 7.95 25.85 -8.13
C TRP A 204 8.43 25.49 -9.53
N ASN A 205 8.82 26.46 -10.34
CA ASN A 205 9.11 26.20 -11.74
C ASN A 205 10.34 26.94 -12.27
N TYR A 206 10.93 26.35 -13.31
CA TYR A 206 11.92 26.98 -14.16
C TYR A 206 11.26 27.17 -15.54
N GLY A 207 10.72 28.36 -15.79
CA GLY A 207 9.82 28.54 -16.94
C GLY A 207 9.54 29.98 -17.35
N ALA A 208 8.81 30.13 -18.45
CA ALA A 208 8.51 31.41 -19.07
C ALA A 208 7.57 32.29 -18.23
N ASN A 209 7.97 33.54 -18.02
CA ASN A 209 7.16 34.55 -17.36
C ASN A 209 6.38 35.41 -18.38
N PRO A 210 5.50 36.35 -17.95
CA PRO A 210 4.62 37.12 -18.84
C PRO A 210 5.31 37.98 -19.90
N PHE A 211 6.63 38.20 -19.76
CA PHE A 211 7.40 39.06 -20.66
C PHE A 211 7.91 38.34 -21.90
N GLY A 212 7.74 37.01 -22.00
CA GLY A 212 7.99 36.25 -23.23
C GLY A 212 8.37 34.80 -22.99
N CYS A 213 8.20 33.96 -24.01
CA CYS A 213 8.52 32.53 -23.96
C CYS A 213 10.00 32.22 -23.60
N ASN A 214 10.91 33.17 -23.89
CA ASN A 214 12.34 33.06 -23.61
C ASN A 214 12.75 33.86 -22.36
N ALA A 215 11.81 34.58 -21.73
CA ALA A 215 12.04 35.27 -20.47
C ALA A 215 11.81 34.27 -19.33
N ILE A 216 12.83 33.48 -19.03
CA ILE A 216 12.74 32.41 -18.04
C ILE A 216 12.92 32.97 -16.62
N GLN A 217 12.02 32.57 -15.73
CA GLN A 217 12.09 32.76 -14.29
C GLN A 217 12.52 31.45 -13.63
N ASP A 218 13.52 31.56 -12.76
CA ASP A 218 14.00 30.49 -11.89
C ASP A 218 13.41 30.73 -10.49
N ASP A 219 12.29 30.06 -10.20
CA ASP A 219 11.54 30.34 -8.97
C ASP A 219 12.37 30.04 -7.72
N LEU A 220 13.13 28.95 -7.73
CA LEU A 220 13.91 28.52 -6.56
C LEU A 220 15.04 29.51 -6.27
N SER A 221 15.78 29.95 -7.29
CA SER A 221 16.87 30.92 -7.14
C SER A 221 16.37 32.28 -6.67
N ILE A 222 15.17 32.71 -7.09
CA ILE A 222 14.58 33.97 -6.61
C ILE A 222 14.16 33.84 -5.15
N ILE A 223 13.45 32.76 -4.78
CA ILE A 223 13.05 32.51 -3.38
C ILE A 223 14.28 32.52 -2.47
N THR A 224 15.34 31.78 -2.83
CA THR A 224 16.57 31.70 -2.04
C THR A 224 17.56 32.84 -2.30
N GLY A 225 17.14 33.89 -2.99
CA GLY A 225 17.99 35.03 -3.29
C GLY A 225 18.36 35.81 -2.04
N ASN A 226 19.59 36.33 -1.97
CA ASN A 226 20.07 37.11 -0.81
C ASN A 226 19.15 38.26 -0.40
N GLY A 227 18.38 38.82 -1.33
CA GLY A 227 17.42 39.89 -1.06
C GLY A 227 16.28 39.49 -0.13
N ASN A 228 15.92 38.21 -0.06
CA ASN A 228 14.83 37.71 0.79
C ASN A 228 15.30 37.20 2.16
N GLY A 229 16.60 36.96 2.34
CA GLY A 229 17.13 36.31 3.55
C GLY A 229 16.67 34.87 3.78
N ILE A 230 16.11 34.23 2.74
CA ILE A 230 15.65 32.85 2.75
C ILE A 230 16.72 31.98 2.09
N SER A 231 17.00 30.80 2.67
CA SER A 231 17.81 29.76 2.07
C SER A 231 17.03 28.45 2.00
N TYR A 232 17.62 27.42 1.39
CA TYR A 232 17.18 26.05 1.63
C TYR A 232 17.40 25.67 3.09
N ARG A 233 16.60 24.71 3.58
CA ARG A 233 16.86 24.04 4.85
C ARG A 233 18.17 23.27 4.79
N ALA A 234 18.69 22.92 5.97
CA ALA A 234 19.82 22.02 6.05
C ALA A 234 19.40 20.62 5.58
N ASP A 235 20.28 20.00 4.79
CA ASP A 235 20.21 18.61 4.38
C ASP A 235 20.10 17.68 5.60
N ASP A 236 19.10 16.80 5.60
CA ASP A 236 18.85 15.85 6.69
C ASP A 236 19.56 14.51 6.49
N TYR A 237 19.89 14.13 5.25
CA TYR A 237 20.58 12.88 4.93
C TYR A 237 21.56 13.01 3.75
N GLY A 238 22.82 12.63 3.97
CA GLY A 238 23.83 12.74 2.91
C GLY A 238 23.59 11.87 1.66
N ASN A 239 24.04 12.40 0.51
CA ASN A 239 23.79 11.85 -0.83
C ASN A 239 24.59 10.62 -1.24
N THR A 240 25.53 10.17 -0.40
CA THR A 240 26.51 9.14 -0.78
C THR A 240 26.34 7.87 0.04
N LEU A 241 26.61 6.72 -0.57
CA LEU A 241 26.55 5.42 0.12
C LEU A 241 27.54 5.33 1.29
N SER A 242 28.67 6.05 1.24
CA SER A 242 29.65 6.11 2.32
C SER A 242 29.14 6.85 3.57
N ASN A 243 28.25 7.82 3.39
CA ASN A 243 27.65 8.62 4.46
C ASN A 243 26.18 8.26 4.69
N ALA A 244 25.71 7.13 4.14
CA ALA A 244 24.32 6.74 4.20
C ALA A 244 23.85 6.56 5.66
N ALA A 245 22.69 7.13 5.97
CA ALA A 245 22.10 7.02 7.29
C ALA A 245 21.66 5.57 7.58
N VAL A 246 22.00 5.05 8.75
CA VAL A 246 21.70 3.66 9.11
C VAL A 246 20.23 3.53 9.53
N ILE A 247 19.48 2.73 8.78
CA ILE A 247 18.12 2.31 9.14
C ILE A 247 18.19 0.99 9.92
N SER A 248 17.63 0.98 11.13
CA SER A 248 17.56 -0.22 11.97
C SER A 248 16.11 -0.68 12.12
N PHE A 249 15.83 -1.93 11.74
CA PHE A 249 14.51 -2.54 11.88
C PHE A 249 14.26 -2.95 13.33
N GLN A 250 13.21 -2.41 13.93
CA GLN A 250 12.73 -2.80 15.25
C GLN A 250 11.48 -3.66 15.07
N ASN A 251 11.47 -4.87 15.64
CA ASN A 251 10.40 -5.85 15.41
C ASN A 251 10.10 -6.08 13.92
N ASN A 252 11.16 -6.19 13.11
CA ASN A 252 11.09 -6.37 11.65
C ASN A 252 10.45 -5.22 10.87
N ALA A 253 10.25 -4.04 11.47
CA ALA A 253 9.69 -2.87 10.80
C ALA A 253 10.46 -1.59 11.14
N VAL A 254 10.32 -0.56 10.32
CA VAL A 254 10.91 0.76 10.55
C VAL A 254 10.10 1.85 9.84
N THR A 255 10.06 3.03 10.45
CA THR A 255 9.55 4.25 9.85
C THR A 255 10.61 5.33 9.93
N VAL A 256 10.87 6.01 8.81
CA VAL A 256 11.81 7.13 8.70
C VAL A 256 11.11 8.24 7.93
N GLY A 257 11.38 9.51 8.24
CA GLY A 257 10.93 10.65 7.46
C GLY A 257 12.11 11.49 7.02
N GLY A 258 12.02 12.13 5.86
CA GLY A 258 13.05 13.00 5.30
C GLY A 258 12.47 14.10 4.42
N ILE A 259 13.32 15.00 3.94
CA ILE A 259 12.96 16.12 3.06
C ILE A 259 13.99 16.22 1.93
N ILE A 260 13.53 16.06 0.69
CA ILE A 260 14.32 16.45 -0.48
C ILE A 260 14.13 17.96 -0.65
N GLU A 261 15.16 18.74 -0.31
CA GLU A 261 15.09 20.20 -0.18
C GLU A 261 15.65 20.95 -1.38
N LYS A 262 16.46 20.32 -2.24
CA LYS A 262 17.03 20.93 -3.46
C LYS A 262 17.01 19.97 -4.68
N PRO A 263 17.09 20.48 -5.93
CA PRO A 263 16.87 19.68 -7.16
C PRO A 263 17.78 18.46 -7.39
N ASN A 264 18.94 18.40 -6.72
CA ASN A 264 19.90 17.30 -6.82
C ASN A 264 20.13 16.63 -5.48
N ASP A 265 19.22 16.85 -4.54
CA ASP A 265 19.29 16.20 -3.26
C ASP A 265 18.92 14.73 -3.37
N ILE A 266 19.65 13.93 -2.60
CA ILE A 266 19.51 12.49 -2.58
C ILE A 266 19.71 12.09 -1.13
N ASP A 267 18.77 11.34 -0.59
CA ASP A 267 18.91 10.78 0.74
C ASP A 267 19.37 9.34 0.62
N ALA A 268 20.57 9.06 1.11
CA ALA A 268 21.12 7.71 1.13
C ALA A 268 20.89 7.05 2.50
N PHE A 269 20.32 5.85 2.47
CA PHE A 269 20.11 5.02 3.65
C PHE A 269 20.82 3.68 3.50
N ARG A 270 21.28 3.10 4.60
CA ARG A 270 21.90 1.76 4.68
C ARG A 270 21.12 0.89 5.65
N PHE A 271 20.88 -0.36 5.28
CA PHE A 271 20.33 -1.36 6.17
C PHE A 271 20.96 -2.74 5.95
N ASP A 272 20.86 -3.59 6.96
CA ASP A 272 21.42 -4.94 6.94
C ASP A 272 20.31 -6.00 6.97
N VAL A 273 20.47 -7.03 6.14
CA VAL A 273 19.62 -8.21 6.08
C VAL A 273 20.42 -9.39 6.63
N ALA A 274 20.00 -9.94 7.77
CA ALA A 274 20.76 -11.00 8.46
C ALA A 274 20.62 -12.38 7.82
N THR A 275 19.44 -12.69 7.29
CA THR A 275 19.10 -13.94 6.59
C THR A 275 18.22 -13.59 5.39
N THR A 276 18.17 -14.46 4.38
CA THR A 276 17.33 -14.22 3.20
C THR A 276 15.90 -13.84 3.61
N SER A 277 15.48 -12.64 3.25
CA SER A 277 14.26 -12.02 3.76
C SER A 277 13.55 -11.22 2.67
N ARG A 278 12.22 -11.16 2.75
CA ARG A 278 11.40 -10.31 1.90
C ARG A 278 11.42 -8.90 2.47
N LEU A 279 11.98 -7.95 1.71
CA LEU A 279 11.84 -6.53 1.95
C LEU A 279 10.52 -6.07 1.34
N LYS A 280 9.66 -5.46 2.16
CA LYS A 280 8.54 -4.65 1.70
C LYS A 280 8.77 -3.22 2.19
N ALA A 281 8.88 -2.25 1.28
CA ALA A 281 9.04 -0.85 1.63
C ALA A 281 8.08 0.02 0.82
N ASP A 282 7.32 0.86 1.53
CA ASP A 282 6.45 1.88 0.97
C ASP A 282 7.10 3.24 1.25
N ILE A 283 7.54 3.95 0.19
CA ILE A 283 8.14 5.28 0.28
C ILE A 283 7.11 6.27 -0.24
N ASN A 284 6.54 7.04 0.67
CA ASN A 284 5.37 7.88 0.42
C ASN A 284 5.73 9.37 0.52
N PRO A 285 5.31 10.20 -0.45
CA PRO A 285 5.41 11.65 -0.31
C PRO A 285 4.48 12.11 0.82
N TYR A 286 4.78 13.25 1.43
CA TYR A 286 3.81 13.89 2.31
C TYR A 286 2.56 14.25 1.52
N SER A 287 1.39 13.93 2.10
CA SER A 287 0.09 14.22 1.51
C SER A 287 -0.92 14.50 2.60
N ILE A 288 -1.96 15.26 2.25
CA ILE A 288 -3.04 15.62 3.20
C ILE A 288 -4.23 14.65 3.10
N ALA A 289 -4.25 13.77 2.09
CA ALA A 289 -5.28 12.76 1.85
C ALA A 289 -4.78 11.68 0.87
N ASN A 290 -5.55 10.60 0.74
CA ASN A 290 -5.31 9.49 -0.20
C ASN A 290 -5.12 9.96 -1.64
N GLY A 291 -4.31 9.23 -2.41
CA GLY A 291 -3.94 9.61 -3.78
C GLY A 291 -2.94 10.75 -3.81
N ASN A 292 -2.05 10.80 -2.81
CA ASN A 292 -0.96 11.76 -2.68
C ASN A 292 -1.41 13.21 -2.92
N VAL A 293 -2.55 13.57 -2.32
CA VAL A 293 -3.19 14.86 -2.54
C VAL A 293 -2.37 15.96 -1.87
N GLY A 294 -1.98 16.97 -2.66
CA GLY A 294 -1.14 18.08 -2.19
C GLY A 294 0.32 17.69 -1.92
N SER A 295 0.79 16.61 -2.55
CA SER A 295 2.21 16.26 -2.56
C SER A 295 2.98 17.12 -3.56
N ASN A 296 4.18 17.52 -3.17
CA ASN A 296 5.07 18.37 -3.98
C ASN A 296 6.30 17.60 -4.51
N ILE A 297 6.30 16.28 -4.37
CA ILE A 297 7.40 15.43 -4.79
C ILE A 297 6.89 14.16 -5.46
N ASP A 298 7.52 13.85 -6.58
CA ASP A 298 7.43 12.58 -7.28
C ASP A 298 8.74 11.82 -7.01
N LEU A 299 8.62 10.71 -6.28
CA LEU A 299 9.76 10.01 -5.69
C LEU A 299 10.34 8.98 -6.66
N GLU A 300 11.66 8.96 -6.77
CA GLU A 300 12.41 7.84 -7.31
C GLU A 300 13.26 7.22 -6.22
N VAL A 301 13.21 5.90 -6.11
CA VAL A 301 14.00 5.14 -5.14
C VAL A 301 14.84 4.13 -5.88
N GLU A 302 16.14 4.08 -5.57
CA GLU A 302 17.03 3.03 -6.04
C GLU A 302 17.37 2.09 -4.89
N LEU A 303 17.25 0.78 -5.13
CA LEU A 303 17.74 -0.25 -4.23
C LEU A 303 19.10 -0.75 -4.71
N ILE A 304 20.11 -0.72 -3.85
CA ILE A 304 21.50 -0.94 -4.21
C ILE A 304 22.12 -1.97 -3.25
N ASP A 305 22.96 -2.87 -3.79
CA ASP A 305 23.69 -3.85 -2.97
C ASP A 305 25.03 -3.30 -2.41
N GLN A 306 25.69 -4.09 -1.58
CA GLN A 306 27.00 -3.75 -1.01
C GLN A 306 28.11 -3.56 -2.06
N ALA A 307 27.99 -4.17 -3.23
CA ALA A 307 28.92 -4.00 -4.35
C ALA A 307 28.58 -2.78 -5.22
N GLN A 308 27.61 -1.95 -4.80
CA GLN A 308 27.10 -0.77 -5.50
C GLN A 308 26.38 -1.08 -6.81
N ASN A 309 25.90 -2.30 -7.00
CA ASN A 309 25.03 -2.61 -8.12
C ASN A 309 23.60 -2.13 -7.81
N VAL A 310 23.00 -1.41 -8.75
CA VAL A 310 21.58 -1.05 -8.69
C VAL A 310 20.74 -2.30 -8.98
N LEU A 311 20.02 -2.78 -7.97
CA LEU A 311 19.13 -3.94 -8.05
C LEU A 311 17.76 -3.56 -8.62
N GLY A 312 17.34 -2.32 -8.43
CA GLY A 312 16.07 -1.81 -8.94
C GLY A 312 15.98 -0.29 -8.82
N VAL A 313 15.23 0.31 -9.74
CA VAL A 313 14.85 1.73 -9.74
C VAL A 313 13.32 1.78 -9.74
N TYR A 314 12.75 2.52 -8.80
CA TYR A 314 11.32 2.55 -8.51
C TYR A 314 10.81 3.98 -8.61
N ASN A 315 10.13 4.28 -9.71
CA ASN A 315 9.36 5.51 -9.95
C ASN A 315 8.17 5.08 -10.84
N PRO A 316 7.03 4.69 -10.24
CA PRO A 316 5.86 4.27 -11.01
C PRO A 316 5.36 5.41 -11.90
N ALA A 317 5.02 5.12 -13.15
CA ALA A 317 4.71 6.16 -14.14
C ALA A 317 3.41 6.94 -13.86
N ASP A 318 2.55 6.45 -12.98
CA ASP A 318 1.23 6.99 -12.65
C ASP A 318 1.01 7.28 -11.16
N ALA A 319 2.06 7.16 -10.32
CA ALA A 319 2.00 7.42 -8.88
C ALA A 319 3.22 8.19 -8.39
N LEU A 320 3.03 9.04 -7.38
CA LEU A 320 4.08 9.86 -6.78
C LEU A 320 4.91 9.10 -5.73
N ASN A 321 4.39 7.98 -5.21
CA ASN A 321 5.05 7.12 -4.24
C ASN A 321 5.79 5.95 -4.92
N ALA A 322 6.81 5.43 -4.25
CA ALA A 322 7.55 4.25 -4.69
C ALA A 322 7.29 3.07 -3.75
N VAL A 323 7.19 1.86 -4.32
CA VAL A 323 7.00 0.61 -3.55
C VAL A 323 8.05 -0.40 -3.97
N ILE A 324 8.70 -1.00 -2.98
CA ILE A 324 9.66 -2.08 -3.15
C ILE A 324 9.09 -3.33 -2.51
N ASP A 325 9.04 -4.41 -3.27
CA ASP A 325 8.66 -5.73 -2.77
C ASP A 325 9.56 -6.78 -3.41
N THR A 326 10.58 -7.22 -2.67
CA THR A 326 11.61 -8.12 -3.21
C THR A 326 12.23 -9.02 -2.16
N LEU A 327 12.83 -10.14 -2.59
CA LEU A 327 13.57 -11.04 -1.73
C LEU A 327 15.06 -10.67 -1.77
N LEU A 328 15.63 -10.39 -0.61
CA LEU A 328 17.04 -10.03 -0.46
C LEU A 328 17.80 -11.14 0.27
N PRO A 329 18.87 -11.69 -0.30
CA PRO A 329 19.84 -12.49 0.44
C PRO A 329 20.42 -11.75 1.64
N ALA A 330 21.05 -12.49 2.55
CA ALA A 330 21.80 -11.86 3.64
C ALA A 330 22.90 -10.94 3.08
N GLY A 331 23.00 -9.71 3.60
CA GLY A 331 23.94 -8.70 3.12
C GLY A 331 23.56 -7.28 3.54
N THR A 332 24.43 -6.34 3.20
CA THR A 332 24.17 -4.90 3.34
C THR A 332 23.54 -4.35 2.06
N TYR A 333 22.51 -3.51 2.22
CA TYR A 333 21.82 -2.85 1.13
C TYR A 333 21.66 -1.37 1.42
N TYR A 334 21.38 -0.62 0.37
CA TYR A 334 21.19 0.82 0.42
C TYR A 334 19.92 1.23 -0.33
N LEU A 335 19.29 2.30 0.15
CA LEU A 335 18.28 3.04 -0.59
C LEU A 335 18.87 4.41 -0.95
N ARG A 336 18.67 4.85 -2.19
CA ARG A 336 18.82 6.28 -2.56
C ARG A 336 17.46 6.82 -2.93
N ILE A 337 17.04 7.90 -2.30
CA ILE A 337 15.74 8.53 -2.50
C ILE A 337 15.96 9.92 -3.06
N GLN A 338 15.24 10.29 -4.12
CA GLN A 338 15.31 11.63 -4.70
C GLN A 338 13.96 12.05 -5.28
N GLY A 339 13.81 13.35 -5.51
CA GLY A 339 12.73 13.89 -6.32
C GLY A 339 13.06 13.84 -7.81
N LYS A 340 12.31 13.06 -8.59
CA LYS A 340 12.60 12.85 -10.01
C LYS A 340 11.71 13.64 -10.95
N GLY A 341 10.53 14.04 -10.48
CA GLY A 341 9.46 14.51 -11.36
C GLY A 341 8.89 13.36 -12.21
N ASN A 342 8.10 13.72 -13.21
CA ASN A 342 7.42 12.76 -14.09
C ASN A 342 7.32 13.29 -15.53
N VAL A 343 6.46 12.66 -16.33
CA VAL A 343 6.25 13.06 -17.74
C VAL A 343 5.66 14.47 -17.91
N TYR A 344 5.06 15.06 -16.87
CA TYR A 344 4.48 16.40 -16.90
C TYR A 344 5.30 17.44 -16.13
N ALA A 345 6.02 17.01 -15.07
CA ALA A 345 6.79 17.85 -14.18
C ALA A 345 8.30 17.52 -14.26
N PRO A 346 9.20 18.51 -14.42
CA PRO A 346 10.64 18.25 -14.36
C PRO A 346 11.09 17.90 -12.93
N ASN A 347 12.28 17.30 -12.81
CA ASN A 347 12.92 17.03 -11.51
C ASN A 347 13.19 18.32 -10.70
N TYR A 348 13.41 19.43 -11.40
CA TYR A 348 13.85 20.71 -10.85
C TYR A 348 13.17 21.12 -9.53
N ALA A 349 11.86 20.97 -9.40
CA ALA A 349 11.14 21.39 -8.20
C ALA A 349 10.30 20.27 -7.57
N SER A 350 10.63 19.02 -7.88
CA SER A 350 10.05 17.86 -7.21
C SER A 350 10.67 17.73 -5.81
N LEU A 351 10.30 18.64 -4.90
CA LEU A 351 10.91 18.85 -3.58
C LEU A 351 9.84 18.74 -2.50
N GLY A 352 10.16 18.14 -1.38
CA GLY A 352 9.20 17.97 -0.30
C GLY A 352 9.56 16.89 0.69
N SER A 353 8.69 16.75 1.69
CA SER A 353 8.79 15.74 2.72
C SER A 353 8.36 14.38 2.18
N TYR A 354 8.97 13.32 2.69
CA TYR A 354 8.55 11.95 2.44
C TYR A 354 8.70 11.10 3.70
N SER A 355 8.18 9.88 3.63
CA SER A 355 8.36 8.86 4.66
C SER A 355 8.65 7.50 4.05
N ILE A 356 9.47 6.71 4.73
CA ILE A 356 9.75 5.31 4.44
C ILE A 356 9.03 4.49 5.50
N ALA A 357 8.15 3.59 5.10
CA ALA A 357 7.63 2.52 5.95
C ALA A 357 8.12 1.18 5.38
N ALA A 358 9.07 0.54 6.06
CA ALA A 358 9.67 -0.70 5.58
C ALA A 358 9.53 -1.83 6.59
N ALA A 359 9.43 -3.06 6.08
CA ALA A 359 9.44 -4.28 6.85
C ALA A 359 10.32 -5.34 6.19
N ILE A 360 11.06 -6.10 7.01
CA ILE A 360 11.87 -7.24 6.59
C ILE A 360 11.27 -8.50 7.21
N MET A 361 10.73 -9.38 6.37
CA MET A 361 10.16 -10.63 6.81
C MET A 361 11.12 -11.77 6.45
N PRO A 362 11.67 -12.51 7.44
CA PRO A 362 12.48 -13.69 7.16
C PRO A 362 11.79 -14.62 6.17
N GLY A 363 12.50 -14.98 5.10
CA GLY A 363 11.99 -15.86 4.06
C GLY A 363 11.87 -17.27 4.61
N ASN A 364 10.76 -17.60 5.24
CA ASN A 364 10.41 -18.98 5.49
C ASN A 364 9.94 -19.57 4.15
N THR A 365 10.82 -20.28 3.44
CA THR A 365 10.38 -21.21 2.41
C THR A 365 9.44 -22.22 3.08
N LEU A 366 8.16 -22.23 2.71
CA LEU A 366 7.27 -23.30 3.12
C LEU A 366 7.84 -24.60 2.51
N PRO A 367 8.17 -25.62 3.31
CA PRO A 367 8.73 -26.86 2.76
C PRO A 367 7.74 -27.52 1.79
N VAL A 368 8.25 -28.04 0.67
CA VAL A 368 7.42 -28.84 -0.24
C VAL A 368 7.27 -30.24 0.33
N HIS A 369 6.04 -30.70 0.62
CA HIS A 369 5.78 -32.06 1.08
C HIS A 369 4.81 -32.80 0.14
N LYS A 370 5.28 -33.88 -0.50
CA LYS A 370 4.42 -34.87 -1.18
C LYS A 370 4.63 -36.25 -0.53
N LEU A 371 3.64 -36.70 0.24
CA LEU A 371 3.62 -38.00 0.90
C LEU A 371 2.45 -38.83 0.36
N GLN A 372 2.74 -39.84 -0.46
CA GLN A 372 1.71 -40.67 -1.09
C GLN A 372 1.90 -42.15 -0.76
N LEU A 373 0.87 -42.77 -0.18
CA LEU A 373 0.80 -44.22 0.09
C LEU A 373 -0.09 -44.91 -0.95
N ARG A 374 0.37 -46.07 -1.41
CA ARG A 374 -0.33 -46.98 -2.32
C ARG A 374 -0.32 -48.37 -1.71
N GLY A 375 -1.30 -49.19 -2.08
CA GLY A 375 -1.37 -50.55 -1.57
C GLY A 375 -2.14 -51.50 -2.47
N ILE A 376 -1.74 -52.75 -2.46
CA ILE A 376 -2.38 -53.85 -3.20
C ILE A 376 -2.47 -55.10 -2.32
N THR A 377 -3.45 -55.96 -2.59
CA THR A 377 -3.53 -57.29 -1.99
C THR A 377 -2.88 -58.31 -2.93
N GLU A 378 -1.83 -58.99 -2.48
CA GLU A 378 -1.09 -60.01 -3.25
C GLU A 378 -0.75 -61.19 -2.34
N ASN A 379 -0.95 -62.44 -2.80
CA ASN A 379 -0.59 -63.65 -2.07
C ASN A 379 -1.05 -63.71 -0.60
N LYS A 380 -2.27 -63.21 -0.36
CA LYS A 380 -2.89 -63.10 0.98
C LYS A 380 -2.27 -62.07 1.93
N GLN A 381 -1.37 -61.23 1.42
CA GLN A 381 -0.77 -60.11 2.13
C GLN A 381 -1.18 -58.77 1.51
N HIS A 382 -1.04 -57.71 2.28
CA HIS A 382 -1.17 -56.33 1.85
C HIS A 382 0.23 -55.77 1.63
N LYS A 383 0.58 -55.52 0.37
CA LYS A 383 1.81 -54.83 -0.01
C LYS A 383 1.52 -53.34 -0.10
N LEU A 384 2.31 -52.53 0.58
CA LEU A 384 2.19 -51.09 0.69
C LEU A 384 3.46 -50.44 0.17
N ASP A 385 3.35 -49.51 -0.77
CA ASP A 385 4.46 -48.77 -1.37
C ASP A 385 4.19 -47.26 -1.23
N TRP A 386 5.22 -46.45 -1.00
CA TRP A 386 5.03 -45.00 -0.85
C TRP A 386 6.12 -44.13 -1.48
N GLU A 387 5.75 -42.88 -1.75
CA GLU A 387 6.61 -41.80 -2.25
C GLU A 387 6.70 -40.70 -1.20
N ILE A 388 7.91 -40.21 -0.95
CA ILE A 388 8.18 -39.03 -0.10
C ILE A 388 9.05 -38.08 -0.89
N VAL A 389 8.52 -36.90 -1.20
CA VAL A 389 9.27 -35.74 -1.71
C VAL A 389 9.20 -34.67 -0.64
N ALA A 390 10.35 -34.33 -0.06
CA ALA A 390 10.50 -33.35 1.01
C ALA A 390 11.91 -32.75 0.94
N ASP A 391 12.04 -31.48 1.35
CA ASP A 391 13.35 -30.82 1.48
C ASP A 391 14.10 -31.31 2.74
N GLU A 392 13.35 -31.76 3.75
CA GLU A 392 13.87 -32.27 5.02
C GLU A 392 14.24 -33.77 4.95
N LYS A 393 15.23 -34.17 5.75
CA LYS A 393 15.65 -35.58 5.79
C LYS A 393 14.67 -36.39 6.63
N VAL A 394 14.19 -37.50 6.09
CA VAL A 394 13.39 -38.47 6.85
C VAL A 394 14.26 -39.09 7.94
N VAL A 395 13.78 -39.05 9.19
CA VAL A 395 14.42 -39.69 10.35
C VAL A 395 13.80 -41.06 10.60
N SER A 396 12.47 -41.14 10.61
CA SER A 396 11.76 -42.40 10.85
C SER A 396 10.42 -42.43 10.14
N GLN A 397 9.95 -43.64 9.88
CA GLN A 397 8.69 -43.90 9.20
C GLN A 397 7.92 -44.98 9.97
N THR A 398 6.67 -44.74 10.32
CA THR A 398 5.85 -45.68 11.08
C THR A 398 4.61 -46.02 10.27
N MET A 399 4.45 -47.29 9.91
CA MET A 399 3.22 -47.79 9.31
C MET A 399 2.18 -47.95 10.40
N GLU A 400 1.01 -47.37 10.21
CA GLU A 400 -0.09 -47.45 11.14
C GLU A 400 -1.31 -48.08 10.47
N THR A 401 -2.08 -48.82 11.26
CA THR A 401 -3.29 -49.48 10.82
C THR A 401 -4.49 -49.20 11.71
N VAL A 402 -5.69 -49.33 11.14
CA VAL A 402 -6.94 -49.48 11.89
C VAL A 402 -7.88 -50.44 11.16
N THR A 403 -8.64 -51.25 11.91
CA THR A 403 -9.53 -52.30 11.39
C THR A 403 -11.02 -52.06 11.66
N GLU A 404 -11.35 -51.18 12.61
CA GLU A 404 -12.71 -50.80 13.03
C GLU A 404 -12.79 -49.28 13.26
N ASN A 405 -13.91 -48.74 13.73
CA ASN A 405 -14.02 -47.32 14.12
C ASN A 405 -13.15 -47.05 15.37
N GLY A 406 -11.88 -46.73 15.17
CA GLY A 406 -10.91 -46.49 16.25
C GLY A 406 -9.70 -45.67 15.79
N ASN A 407 -8.71 -45.57 16.67
CA ASN A 407 -7.47 -44.83 16.40
C ASN A 407 -6.47 -45.70 15.63
N PHE A 408 -5.72 -45.08 14.72
CA PHE A 408 -4.57 -45.70 14.05
C PHE A 408 -3.55 -46.17 15.08
N LYS A 409 -3.04 -47.39 14.91
CA LYS A 409 -2.03 -48.01 15.77
C LYS A 409 -0.82 -48.39 14.94
N ALA A 410 0.38 -48.13 15.46
CA ALA A 410 1.62 -48.52 14.83
C ALA A 410 1.70 -50.05 14.69
N ILE A 411 2.09 -50.52 13.50
CA ILE A 411 2.33 -51.94 13.21
C ILE A 411 3.78 -52.22 12.82
N ALA A 412 4.51 -51.21 12.35
CA ALA A 412 5.94 -51.31 12.07
C ALA A 412 6.57 -49.92 12.06
N THR A 413 7.81 -49.85 12.53
CA THR A 413 8.69 -48.70 12.35
C THR A 413 9.82 -49.09 11.40
N MET A 414 10.09 -48.25 10.42
CA MET A 414 10.99 -48.49 9.30
C MET A 414 12.05 -47.39 9.23
N GLY A 415 13.22 -47.73 8.70
CA GLY A 415 14.31 -46.78 8.50
C GLY A 415 14.00 -45.74 7.43
N ALA A 416 14.74 -44.64 7.40
CA ALA A 416 14.51 -43.47 6.53
C ALA A 416 14.41 -43.77 5.02
N ASN A 417 15.08 -44.82 4.55
CA ASN A 417 15.17 -45.18 3.13
C ASN A 417 14.13 -46.21 2.68
N GLU A 418 13.36 -46.80 3.61
CA GLU A 418 12.34 -47.78 3.26
C GLU A 418 11.19 -47.12 2.47
N ARG A 419 10.70 -47.82 1.45
CA ARG A 419 9.60 -47.35 0.58
C ARG A 419 8.52 -48.40 0.34
N SER A 420 8.65 -49.56 0.97
CA SER A 420 7.75 -50.70 0.84
C SER A 420 7.58 -51.41 2.17
N PHE A 421 6.38 -51.93 2.44
CA PHE A 421 6.08 -52.74 3.62
C PHE A 421 4.98 -53.77 3.29
N THR A 422 5.09 -54.96 3.87
CA THR A 422 4.10 -56.02 3.66
C THR A 422 3.48 -56.44 4.98
N TYR A 423 2.16 -56.58 5.00
CA TYR A 423 1.39 -56.94 6.20
C TYR A 423 0.41 -58.07 5.92
N ALA A 424 0.27 -59.03 6.84
CA ALA A 424 -0.76 -60.07 6.77
C ALA A 424 -2.00 -59.63 7.57
N PRO A 425 -3.10 -59.22 6.90
CA PRO A 425 -4.29 -58.72 7.59
C PRO A 425 -5.06 -59.83 8.30
N THR A 426 -5.54 -59.55 9.51
CA THR A 426 -6.44 -60.44 10.27
C THR A 426 -7.90 -59.99 10.19
N ALA A 427 -8.16 -58.77 9.73
CA ALA A 427 -9.49 -58.17 9.64
C ALA A 427 -10.05 -58.18 8.20
N PRO A 428 -11.39 -58.11 8.02
CA PRO A 428 -12.02 -58.05 6.70
C PRO A 428 -11.60 -56.83 5.88
N VAL A 429 -11.40 -55.68 6.54
CA VAL A 429 -10.87 -54.45 5.94
C VAL A 429 -9.84 -53.87 6.88
N THR A 430 -8.77 -53.33 6.32
CA THR A 430 -7.68 -52.72 7.08
C THR A 430 -7.28 -51.41 6.39
N TYR A 431 -7.24 -50.33 7.17
CA TYR A 431 -6.88 -48.99 6.69
C TYR A 431 -5.47 -48.67 7.12
N TYR A 432 -4.65 -48.20 6.20
CA TYR A 432 -3.24 -47.92 6.39
C TYR A 432 -2.94 -46.45 6.18
N ARG A 433 -2.03 -45.91 7.00
CA ARG A 433 -1.34 -44.64 6.73
C ARG A 433 0.11 -44.75 7.19
N LEU A 434 0.98 -43.95 6.60
CA LEU A 434 2.36 -43.82 7.05
C LEU A 434 2.52 -42.50 7.81
N SER A 435 3.11 -42.58 8.99
CA SER A 435 3.61 -41.44 9.76
C SER A 435 5.10 -41.24 9.46
N VAL A 436 5.52 -40.04 9.09
CA VAL A 436 6.91 -39.71 8.76
C VAL A 436 7.40 -38.60 9.68
N ILE A 437 8.54 -38.81 10.33
CA ILE A 437 9.23 -37.80 11.16
C ILE A 437 10.46 -37.32 10.42
N PHE A 438 10.64 -36.00 10.34
CA PHE A 438 11.79 -35.36 9.70
C PHE A 438 12.83 -34.88 10.72
N ASP A 439 14.02 -34.52 10.24
CA ASP A 439 15.15 -34.02 11.05
C ASP A 439 14.88 -32.68 11.74
N ASN A 440 13.86 -31.94 11.30
CA ASN A 440 13.31 -30.78 12.00
C ASN A 440 12.33 -31.11 13.15
N GLY A 441 12.11 -32.39 13.45
CA GLY A 441 11.22 -32.87 14.51
C GLY A 441 9.73 -32.84 14.18
N ARG A 442 9.34 -32.43 12.96
CA ARG A 442 7.93 -32.41 12.53
C ARG A 442 7.46 -33.77 12.04
N GLN A 443 6.18 -34.04 12.26
CA GLN A 443 5.50 -35.28 11.87
C GLN A 443 4.43 -35.00 10.82
N TYR A 444 4.41 -35.81 9.76
CA TYR A 444 3.42 -35.73 8.68
C TYR A 444 2.84 -37.12 8.37
N PHE A 445 1.64 -37.16 7.78
CA PHE A 445 0.96 -38.40 7.41
C PHE A 445 0.68 -38.47 5.91
N THR A 446 0.75 -39.66 5.34
CA THR A 446 0.26 -39.92 3.97
C THR A 446 -1.26 -39.90 3.89
N ASN A 447 -1.80 -40.00 2.67
CA ASN A 447 -3.19 -40.46 2.48
C ASN A 447 -3.42 -41.84 3.13
N VAL A 448 -4.69 -42.14 3.38
CA VAL A 448 -5.14 -43.45 3.90
C VAL A 448 -5.44 -44.40 2.75
N VAL A 449 -4.97 -45.65 2.84
CA VAL A 449 -5.27 -46.74 1.88
C VAL A 449 -6.08 -47.81 2.59
N ALA A 450 -7.23 -48.20 2.03
CA ALA A 450 -8.05 -49.28 2.55
C ALA A 450 -7.87 -50.55 1.72
N LEU A 451 -7.45 -51.65 2.34
CA LEU A 451 -7.29 -52.95 1.70
C LEU A 451 -8.14 -54.01 2.40
N ARG A 452 -8.74 -54.92 1.63
CA ARG A 452 -9.57 -56.00 2.17
C ARG A 452 -8.74 -57.22 2.51
N GLY A 453 -8.96 -57.82 3.67
CA GLY A 453 -8.31 -59.05 4.12
C GLY A 453 -9.01 -60.32 3.61
N ASN A 454 -8.42 -61.48 3.89
CA ASN A 454 -8.97 -62.78 3.47
C ASN A 454 -9.89 -63.36 4.53
N VAL A 455 -11.15 -62.96 4.50
CA VAL A 455 -12.21 -63.64 5.23
C VAL A 455 -13.14 -64.27 4.19
N THR A 456 -13.55 -65.52 4.40
CA THR A 456 -14.61 -66.18 3.62
C THR A 456 -15.90 -65.39 3.79
N ASN A 457 -16.08 -64.37 2.96
CA ASN A 457 -17.25 -63.50 2.99
C ASN A 457 -18.46 -64.30 2.51
N ALA A 458 -19.55 -64.28 3.27
CA ALA A 458 -20.83 -64.89 2.90
C ALA A 458 -21.56 -64.15 1.74
N LYS A 459 -21.07 -62.95 1.36
CA LYS A 459 -21.65 -62.09 0.32
C LYS A 459 -20.66 -61.84 -0.84
N PRO A 460 -21.13 -61.52 -2.06
CA PRO A 460 -20.26 -61.11 -3.16
C PRO A 460 -19.59 -59.76 -2.88
N TYR A 461 -18.37 -59.60 -3.38
CA TYR A 461 -17.61 -58.37 -3.22
C TYR A 461 -16.59 -58.13 -4.32
N LEU A 462 -16.23 -56.86 -4.53
CA LEU A 462 -15.18 -56.45 -5.48
C LEU A 462 -13.80 -56.80 -4.93
N LEU A 463 -12.95 -57.41 -5.78
CA LEU A 463 -11.53 -57.64 -5.47
C LEU A 463 -10.68 -56.38 -5.67
N GLY A 464 -11.20 -55.38 -6.36
CA GLY A 464 -10.59 -54.05 -6.53
C GLY A 464 -11.65 -53.01 -6.81
N ASN A 465 -11.48 -51.80 -6.27
CA ASN A 465 -12.41 -50.68 -6.42
C ASN A 465 -11.91 -49.63 -7.44
N ILE A 466 -10.76 -49.85 -8.07
CA ILE A 466 -10.26 -49.10 -9.22
C ILE A 466 -10.00 -50.12 -10.33
N ILE A 467 -10.59 -49.89 -11.51
CA ILE A 467 -10.50 -50.81 -12.64
C ILE A 467 -10.20 -50.05 -13.93
N THR A 468 -9.64 -50.76 -14.91
CA THR A 468 -9.45 -50.26 -16.28
C THR A 468 -10.39 -50.97 -17.26
N SER A 469 -10.29 -52.30 -17.36
CA SER A 469 -11.02 -53.08 -18.38
C SER A 469 -12.00 -54.12 -17.83
N THR A 470 -11.75 -54.65 -16.63
CA THR A 470 -12.55 -55.73 -16.04
C THR A 470 -12.75 -55.54 -14.55
N LEU A 471 -13.92 -55.94 -14.06
CA LEU A 471 -14.18 -56.14 -12.63
C LEU A 471 -13.91 -57.59 -12.28
N LYS A 472 -13.13 -57.81 -11.22
CA LYS A 472 -13.05 -59.12 -10.58
C LYS A 472 -13.91 -59.12 -9.32
N ILE A 473 -14.90 -60.00 -9.28
CA ILE A 473 -15.87 -60.11 -8.19
C ILE A 473 -15.76 -61.51 -7.58
N SER A 474 -15.48 -61.59 -6.28
CA SER A 474 -15.56 -62.87 -5.57
C SER A 474 -16.99 -63.04 -5.07
N SER A 475 -17.63 -64.16 -5.40
CA SER A 475 -19.01 -64.47 -4.98
C SER A 475 -19.05 -65.74 -4.14
N ALA A 476 -19.79 -65.68 -3.02
CA ALA A 476 -19.99 -66.81 -2.12
C ALA A 476 -20.99 -67.85 -2.65
N GLY A 477 -21.79 -67.47 -3.65
CA GLY A 477 -22.85 -68.29 -4.24
C GLY A 477 -23.36 -67.67 -5.54
N ASN A 478 -24.57 -68.04 -5.95
CA ASN A 478 -25.19 -67.50 -7.16
C ASN A 478 -25.93 -66.19 -6.85
N TYR A 479 -25.55 -65.11 -7.54
CA TYR A 479 -26.15 -63.78 -7.39
C TYR A 479 -26.42 -63.17 -8.76
N ASN A 480 -27.44 -62.32 -8.87
CA ASN A 480 -27.55 -61.38 -9.99
C ASN A 480 -26.77 -60.12 -9.65
N TYR A 481 -26.13 -59.50 -10.63
CA TYR A 481 -25.53 -58.18 -10.46
C TYR A 481 -26.15 -57.16 -11.42
N THR A 482 -26.22 -55.90 -10.99
CA THR A 482 -26.53 -54.73 -11.82
C THR A 482 -25.51 -53.62 -11.54
N ILE A 483 -24.92 -53.05 -12.58
CA ILE A 483 -24.01 -51.90 -12.49
C ILE A 483 -24.76 -50.64 -12.92
N PHE A 484 -24.65 -49.58 -12.13
CA PHE A 484 -25.25 -48.27 -12.36
C PHE A 484 -24.18 -47.20 -12.56
N ASP A 485 -24.41 -46.27 -13.49
CA ASP A 485 -23.61 -45.05 -13.62
C ASP A 485 -23.99 -44.00 -12.54
N GLN A 486 -23.30 -42.86 -12.52
CA GLN A 486 -23.57 -41.77 -11.57
C GLN A 486 -24.97 -41.17 -11.70
N ALA A 487 -25.61 -41.29 -12.87
CA ALA A 487 -26.98 -40.85 -13.10
C ALA A 487 -28.03 -41.90 -12.68
N GLY A 488 -27.59 -43.03 -12.09
CA GLY A 488 -28.46 -44.12 -11.66
C GLY A 488 -28.96 -45.02 -12.80
N ARG A 489 -28.40 -44.89 -14.01
CA ARG A 489 -28.79 -45.73 -15.16
C ARG A 489 -28.05 -47.06 -15.10
N ALA A 490 -28.77 -48.16 -15.27
CA ALA A 490 -28.17 -49.49 -15.33
C ALA A 490 -27.37 -49.65 -16.63
N VAL A 491 -26.05 -49.79 -16.51
CA VAL A 491 -25.12 -49.93 -17.65
C VAL A 491 -24.67 -51.37 -17.89
N SER A 492 -24.87 -52.28 -16.92
CA SER A 492 -24.63 -53.71 -17.11
C SER A 492 -25.42 -54.55 -16.12
N ARG A 493 -25.76 -55.78 -16.52
CA ARG A 493 -26.43 -56.78 -15.70
C ARG A 493 -25.91 -58.16 -16.04
N GLY A 494 -25.90 -59.05 -15.06
CA GLY A 494 -25.54 -60.44 -15.29
C GLY A 494 -25.68 -61.31 -14.06
N LYS A 495 -25.11 -62.52 -14.13
CA LYS A 495 -25.09 -63.48 -13.04
C LYS A 495 -23.65 -63.70 -12.57
N LEU A 496 -23.51 -63.90 -11.27
CA LEU A 496 -22.29 -64.36 -10.60
C LEU A 496 -22.52 -65.80 -10.18
N VAL A 497 -21.52 -66.64 -10.37
CA VAL A 497 -21.46 -67.99 -9.81
C VAL A 497 -20.54 -68.03 -8.59
N GLN A 498 -20.62 -69.08 -7.77
CA GLN A 498 -19.69 -69.26 -6.67
C GLN A 498 -18.23 -69.24 -7.18
N GLY A 499 -17.38 -68.44 -6.52
CA GLY A 499 -15.98 -68.24 -6.91
C GLY A 499 -15.70 -66.86 -7.52
N VAL A 500 -14.58 -66.74 -8.22
CA VAL A 500 -14.15 -65.48 -8.85
C VAL A 500 -14.80 -65.33 -10.22
N ASN A 501 -15.54 -64.24 -10.39
CA ASN A 501 -16.20 -63.85 -11.63
C ASN A 501 -15.46 -62.66 -12.24
N THR A 502 -15.34 -62.66 -13.56
CA THR A 502 -14.79 -61.52 -14.30
C THR A 502 -15.91 -60.88 -15.11
N VAL A 503 -16.21 -59.61 -14.84
CA VAL A 503 -17.23 -58.83 -15.54
C VAL A 503 -16.53 -57.79 -16.43
N PRO A 504 -16.74 -57.79 -17.76
CA PRO A 504 -16.21 -56.76 -18.64
C PRO A 504 -16.76 -55.38 -18.27
N ALA A 505 -15.87 -54.38 -18.17
CA ALA A 505 -16.22 -53.00 -17.85
C ALA A 505 -16.35 -52.14 -19.12
N ASN A 506 -17.14 -52.61 -20.08
CA ASN A 506 -17.31 -51.96 -21.41
C ASN A 506 -18.17 -50.67 -21.37
N PHE A 507 -18.21 -49.98 -20.23
CA PHE A 507 -18.96 -48.72 -20.05
C PHE A 507 -18.14 -47.56 -20.62
N SER A 508 -18.77 -46.61 -21.29
CA SER A 508 -18.08 -45.63 -22.16
C SER A 508 -17.29 -44.53 -21.45
N THR A 509 -17.50 -44.31 -20.15
CA THR A 509 -16.92 -43.15 -19.42
C THR A 509 -16.05 -43.59 -18.25
N ALA A 510 -14.91 -42.93 -18.07
CA ALA A 510 -14.18 -42.95 -16.80
C ALA A 510 -15.04 -42.27 -15.73
N GLY A 511 -15.04 -42.78 -14.50
CA GLY A 511 -15.85 -42.23 -13.42
C GLY A 511 -16.30 -43.25 -12.40
N MET A 512 -17.17 -42.80 -11.50
CA MET A 512 -17.70 -43.61 -10.39
C MET A 512 -18.89 -44.45 -10.84
N TYR A 513 -18.94 -45.70 -10.39
CA TYR A 513 -20.03 -46.62 -10.64
C TYR A 513 -20.45 -47.32 -9.35
N LEU A 514 -21.72 -47.73 -9.31
CA LEU A 514 -22.27 -48.60 -8.26
C LEU A 514 -22.53 -49.97 -8.84
N ILE A 515 -22.19 -51.03 -8.12
CA ILE A 515 -22.59 -52.40 -8.43
C ILE A 515 -23.47 -52.92 -7.31
N GLN A 516 -24.63 -53.45 -7.69
CA GLN A 516 -25.59 -54.06 -6.79
C GLN A 516 -25.61 -55.57 -7.04
N TYR A 517 -25.57 -56.35 -5.96
CA TYR A 517 -25.68 -57.80 -5.96
C TYR A 517 -27.00 -58.21 -5.32
N GLN A 518 -27.71 -59.17 -5.89
CA GLN A 518 -29.01 -59.61 -5.39
C GLN A 518 -29.17 -61.13 -5.49
N ASN A 519 -29.62 -61.77 -4.40
CA ASN A 519 -30.16 -63.13 -4.40
C ASN A 519 -31.66 -63.10 -4.03
N SER A 520 -32.28 -64.24 -3.72
CA SER A 520 -33.71 -64.31 -3.35
C SER A 520 -34.08 -63.58 -2.05
N THR A 521 -33.12 -63.25 -1.19
CA THR A 521 -33.36 -62.76 0.18
C THR A 521 -32.59 -61.48 0.53
N GLU A 522 -31.53 -61.14 -0.20
CA GLU A 522 -30.58 -60.10 0.16
C GLU A 522 -30.15 -59.27 -1.04
N LEU A 523 -29.87 -58.00 -0.77
CA LEU A 523 -29.39 -57.02 -1.73
C LEU A 523 -28.22 -56.23 -1.13
N PHE A 524 -27.10 -56.21 -1.85
CA PHE A 524 -25.86 -55.56 -1.44
C PHE A 524 -25.43 -54.55 -2.49
N THR A 525 -24.77 -53.46 -2.09
CA THR A 525 -24.26 -52.46 -3.03
C THR A 525 -22.82 -52.10 -2.69
N GLU A 526 -21.96 -52.02 -3.70
CA GLU A 526 -20.59 -51.53 -3.60
C GLU A 526 -20.30 -50.47 -4.66
N ARG A 527 -19.25 -49.67 -4.43
CA ARG A 527 -18.80 -48.62 -5.34
C ARG A 527 -17.43 -48.96 -5.91
N PHE A 528 -17.21 -48.65 -7.19
CA PHE A 528 -15.90 -48.68 -7.83
C PHE A 528 -15.69 -47.46 -8.75
N ILE A 529 -14.45 -47.24 -9.17
CA ILE A 529 -14.04 -46.19 -10.09
C ILE A 529 -13.43 -46.87 -11.33
N LYS A 530 -13.92 -46.50 -12.51
CA LYS A 530 -13.27 -46.83 -13.78
C LYS A 530 -12.34 -45.68 -14.16
N GLN A 531 -11.07 -46.00 -14.38
CA GLN A 531 -10.08 -45.07 -14.94
C GLN A 531 -10.15 -45.01 -16.46
#